data_AF-A0A076MY04-F1
#
_entry.id   AF-A0A076MY04-F1
#
_cell.length_a   1.000
_cell.length_b   1.000
_cell.length_c   1.000
_cell.angle_alpha   90.00
_cell.angle_beta   90.00
_cell.angle_gamma   90.00
#
_symmetry.space_group_name_H-M   'P 1'
#
loop_
_entity.id
_entity.type
_entity.pdbx_description
1 polymer ?
#
loop_
_entity_poly.entity_id
_entity_poly.type
_entity_poly.pdbx_seq_one_letter_code
_entity_poly.pdbx_strand_id
1 'polypeptide(L)' 'MGDNRNNSCDSRCSGHGPVPVDNIIGMARCIVLPPNRWGALG' A
#
# COMPACT_ATOMS: atom_id res chain seq x y z
N MET A 1 6.28 -1.33 -3.13
CA MET A 1 6.38 -0.18 -4.04
C MET A 1 4.99 0.38 -4.22
N GLY A 2 4.80 1.70 -4.23
CA GLY A 2 3.48 2.29 -4.45
C GLY A 2 3.06 2.20 -5.92
N ASP A 3 1.77 1.95 -6.16
CA ASP A 3 1.23 1.90 -7.52
C ASP A 3 1.25 3.27 -8.21
N ASN A 4 1.10 4.36 -7.44
CA ASN A 4 1.35 5.71 -7.94
C ASN A 4 2.87 5.98 -8.03
N ARG A 5 3.48 5.37 -9.04
CA ARG A 5 4.94 5.27 -9.22
C ARG A 5 5.67 6.62 -9.10
N ASN A 6 5.09 7.69 -9.64
CA ASN A 6 5.69 9.02 -9.71
C ASN A 6 5.41 9.90 -8.49
N ASN A 7 4.52 9.47 -7.59
CA ASN A 7 4.16 10.21 -6.38
C ASN A 7 3.96 9.26 -5.20
N SER A 8 4.97 8.43 -4.94
CA SER A 8 5.03 7.52 -3.80
C SER A 8 6.40 7.59 -3.12
N CYS A 9 6.42 7.93 -1.84
CA CYS A 9 7.61 7.82 -1.00
C CYS A 9 7.70 6.41 -0.41
N ASP A 10 7.97 5.42 -1.25
CA ASP A 10 8.13 4.02 -0.85
C ASP A 10 9.60 3.67 -0.49
N SER A 11 9.91 2.39 -0.33
CA SER A 11 11.26 1.89 0.01
C SER A 11 12.39 2.36 -0.91
N ARG A 12 12.10 2.90 -2.09
CA ARG A 12 13.09 3.52 -2.99
C ARG A 12 13.47 4.94 -2.59
N CYS A 13 12.67 5.60 -1.75
CA CYS A 13 12.96 6.95 -1.26
C CYS A 13 14.25 6.94 -0.44
N SER A 14 15.05 8.00 -0.60
CA SER A 14 16.32 8.15 0.11
C SER A 14 16.10 8.07 1.63
N GLY A 15 16.80 7.16 2.29
CA GLY A 15 16.71 6.97 3.75
C GLY A 15 15.55 6.09 4.26
N HIS A 16 14.67 5.57 3.39
CA HIS A 16 13.55 4.71 3.80
C HIS A 16 13.94 3.22 3.81
N GLY A 17 14.50 2.71 2.70
CA GLY A 17 14.95 1.32 2.61
C GLY A 17 13.84 0.27 2.79
N PRO A 18 14.20 -1.01 2.99
CA PRO A 18 13.23 -2.09 3.19
C PRO A 18 12.50 -1.99 4.54
N VAL A 19 11.22 -2.37 4.57
CA VAL A 19 10.39 -2.39 5.79
C VAL A 19 10.63 -3.69 6.58
N PRO A 20 10.93 -3.64 7.89
CA PRO A 20 11.02 -4.83 8.74
C PRO A 20 9.74 -5.66 8.78
N VAL A 21 9.86 -6.98 8.95
CA VAL A 21 8.70 -7.90 8.97
C VAL A 21 7.77 -7.63 10.15
N ASP A 22 8.32 -7.24 11.29
CA ASP A 22 7.54 -6.94 12.50
C ASP A 22 6.64 -5.71 12.35
N ASN A 23 6.91 -4.86 11.34
CA ASN A 23 6.08 -3.70 11.04
C ASN A 23 4.91 -4.02 10.09
N ILE A 24 4.73 -5.28 9.68
CA ILE A 24 3.64 -5.70 8.80
C ILE A 24 2.40 -5.99 9.64
N ILE A 25 1.34 -5.18 9.47
CA ILE A 25 0.08 -5.34 10.21
C ILE A 25 -0.89 -6.29 9.48
N GLY A 26 -0.92 -6.29 8.14
CA GLY A 26 -1.85 -7.13 7.37
C GLY A 26 -1.92 -6.82 5.87
N MET A 27 -2.88 -7.46 5.19
CA MET A 27 -3.12 -7.35 3.73
C MET A 27 -4.49 -6.71 3.45
N ALA A 28 -4.52 -5.71 2.57
CA ALA A 28 -5.78 -5.15 2.06
C ALA A 28 -6.45 -6.14 1.10
N ARG A 29 -7.74 -6.43 1.31
CA ARG A 29 -8.50 -7.43 0.52
C ARG A 29 -9.71 -6.87 -0.22
N CYS A 30 -10.29 -5.78 0.25
CA CYS A 30 -11.44 -5.17 -0.38
C CYS A 30 -11.51 -3.67 -0.07
N ILE A 31 -12.20 -2.94 -0.93
CA ILE A 31 -12.56 -1.55 -0.73
C ILE A 31 -14.00 -1.57 -0.21
N VAL A 32 -14.19 -1.07 1.00
CA VAL A 32 -15.52 -1.01 1.64
C VAL A 32 -16.08 0.40 1.70
N LEU A 33 -15.34 1.43 1.27
CA LEU A 33 -15.85 2.80 1.15
C LEU A 33 -15.04 3.60 0.11
N PRO A 34 -15.68 4.59 -0.55
CA PRO A 34 -17.12 4.85 -0.58
C PRO A 34 -17.92 3.73 -1.29
N PRO A 35 -19.26 3.61 -1.08
CA PRO A 35 -20.06 2.50 -1.60
C PRO A 35 -19.99 2.30 -3.13
N ASN A 36 -19.83 3.38 -3.88
CA ASN A 36 -19.64 3.35 -5.33
C ASN A 36 -18.30 2.72 -5.78
N ARG A 37 -17.39 2.42 -4.85
CA ARG A 37 -16.10 1.77 -5.08
C ARG A 37 -15.97 0.40 -4.43
N TRP A 38 -17.09 -0.19 -3.98
CA TRP A 38 -17.05 -1.54 -3.40
C TRP A 38 -16.48 -2.55 -4.38
N GLY A 39 -15.49 -3.32 -3.92
CA GLY A 39 -14.84 -4.34 -4.74
C GLY A 39 -13.75 -5.09 -3.98
N ALA A 40 -13.43 -6.30 -4.42
CA ALA A 40 -12.29 -7.06 -3.92
C ALA A 40 -10.99 -6.60 -4.62
N LEU A 41 -9.87 -6.63 -3.90
CA LEU A 41 -8.53 -6.42 -4.44
C LEU A 41 -7.95 -7.79 -4.78
N GLY A 42 -7.79 -8.07 -6.08
CA GLY A 42 -7.27 -9.32 -6.63
C GLY A 42 -6.21 -9.06 -7.69
#